data_AF-A0A3D2JX11-F1
#
_entry.id   AF-A0A3D2JX11-F1
#
_cell.length_a   1.000
_cell.length_b   1.000
_cell.length_c   1.000
_cell.angle_alpha   90.00
_cell.angle_beta   90.00
_cell.angle_gamma   90.00
#
_symmetry.space_group_name_H-M   'P 1'
#
loop_
_entity.id
_entity.type
_entity.pdbx_description
1 polymer ?
#
loop_
_entity_poly.entity_id
_entity_poly.type
_entity_poly.pdbx_seq_one_letter_code
_entity_poly.pdbx_strand_id
1 'polypeptide(L)'
;MKMLTIAISSTLLALGSAHAATSSKLVDEMEDYVRDLIRAHPEVIGDKKKTQAREAMVNNAGQQRVFELTEDEAKLLRRRKDLVKDTDYRATLEKMKALHSKDPEINFLIKYAEQEKIKSAEKLLAYRLMMLNYAQAAEKVAAHRSKIMHIILKKYADYKAAKSKPPQSLHDLELPQECEKFVNSKGKKVDWIYIGHLGPQLRTDNSHIVLIEPEPNGDLRICGMDNGQVTRFQNNSIEGAINKLLETIKKDGVNPNTQQVATNTTSASLMKVMKKIALYKDLYNNKLPNSLNDLKIDEADKSYTDPETGEKTPWIYLGKSSKIQGSDGVKIIIAAPKAHQKKRLAGLSNGKIVLLNDDSIAPLLK
;
A
#
# COMPACT_ATOMS: atom_id res chain seq x y z
N MET A 1 58.22 -55.13 16.88
CA MET A 1 57.38 -54.27 16.01
C MET A 1 55.94 -54.73 16.20
N LYS A 2 55.09 -53.91 16.83
CA LYS A 2 54.02 -53.08 16.20
C LYS A 2 52.92 -53.96 15.56
N MET A 3 51.62 -53.83 15.83
CA MET A 3 50.82 -52.75 16.40
C MET A 3 49.55 -53.28 17.09
N LEU A 4 49.08 -52.52 18.07
CA LEU A 4 47.68 -52.44 18.51
C LEU A 4 46.76 -52.08 17.34
N THR A 5 45.66 -52.81 17.16
CA THR A 5 44.50 -52.37 16.38
C THR A 5 43.48 -51.77 17.34
N ILE A 6 43.36 -50.44 17.33
CA ILE A 6 42.44 -49.68 18.17
C ILE A 6 41.02 -49.74 17.59
N ALA A 7 40.07 -50.03 18.47
CA ALA A 7 38.64 -49.93 18.26
C ALA A 7 38.22 -48.49 17.90
N ILE A 8 37.64 -48.29 16.71
CA ILE A 8 36.94 -47.06 16.33
C ILE A 8 35.70 -47.45 15.51
N SER A 9 34.65 -47.97 16.16
CA SER A 9 33.36 -48.22 15.50
C SER A 9 32.16 -48.07 16.46
N SER A 10 32.19 -47.12 17.40
CA SER A 10 31.07 -46.96 18.36
C SER A 10 30.57 -45.53 18.55
N THR A 11 31.17 -44.52 17.91
CA THR A 11 30.81 -43.11 18.14
C THR A 11 30.04 -42.43 17.01
N LEU A 12 29.95 -43.04 15.81
CA LEU A 12 29.23 -42.44 14.67
C LEU A 12 27.74 -42.82 14.56
N LEU A 13 27.28 -43.87 15.26
CA LEU A 13 25.87 -44.30 15.22
C LEU A 13 24.97 -43.59 16.26
N ALA A 14 25.55 -42.87 17.22
CA ALA A 14 24.82 -42.16 18.27
C ALA A 14 24.40 -40.72 17.87
N LEU A 15 25.00 -40.13 16.84
CA LEU A 15 24.71 -38.75 16.40
C LEU A 15 23.54 -38.69 15.40
N GLY A 16 23.35 -39.73 14.58
CA GLY A 16 22.22 -39.83 13.65
C GLY A 16 20.89 -40.23 14.31
N SER A 17 20.94 -41.17 15.26
CA SER A 17 19.78 -41.61 16.06
C SER A 17 19.24 -40.49 16.97
N ALA A 18 20.12 -39.57 17.39
CA ALA A 18 19.74 -38.42 18.17
C ALA A 18 18.88 -37.40 17.41
N HIS A 19 19.23 -37.06 16.16
CA HIS A 19 18.42 -36.16 15.33
C HIS A 19 17.03 -36.75 15.02
N ALA A 20 16.98 -38.04 14.68
CA ALA A 20 15.71 -38.74 14.40
C ALA A 20 14.78 -38.80 15.63
N ALA A 21 15.32 -39.02 16.85
CA ALA A 21 14.55 -39.10 18.08
C ALA A 21 14.08 -37.74 18.66
N THR A 22 14.39 -36.61 18.01
CA THR A 22 13.94 -35.28 18.46
C THR A 22 13.08 -34.54 17.43
N SER A 23 13.23 -34.84 16.13
CA SER A 23 12.12 -34.59 15.20
C SER A 23 10.89 -35.41 15.62
N SER A 24 11.08 -36.63 16.15
CA SER A 24 9.99 -37.46 16.67
C SER A 24 9.21 -36.77 17.79
N LYS A 25 9.87 -36.02 18.70
CA LYS A 25 9.15 -35.34 19.77
C LYS A 25 8.20 -34.26 19.25
N LEU A 26 8.63 -33.44 18.28
CA LEU A 26 7.71 -32.46 17.67
C LEU A 26 6.61 -33.13 16.83
N VAL A 27 6.89 -34.30 16.26
CA VAL A 27 5.88 -35.12 15.57
C VAL A 27 4.85 -35.64 16.58
N ASP A 28 5.27 -36.15 17.74
CA ASP A 28 4.38 -36.62 18.80
C ASP A 28 3.46 -35.49 19.31
N GLU A 29 4.05 -34.31 19.59
CA GLU A 29 3.26 -33.13 19.98
C GLU A 29 2.29 -32.69 18.87
N MET A 30 2.67 -32.83 17.60
CA MET A 30 1.77 -32.55 16.46
C MET A 30 0.65 -33.58 16.36
N GLU A 31 0.92 -34.87 16.60
CA GLU A 31 -0.10 -35.91 16.59
C GLU A 31 -1.15 -35.71 17.69
N ASP A 32 -0.71 -35.24 18.87
CA ASP A 32 -1.57 -34.88 19.99
C ASP A 32 -2.35 -33.60 19.68
N TYR A 33 -1.68 -32.55 19.18
CA TYR A 33 -2.32 -31.31 18.72
C TYR A 33 -3.45 -31.59 17.70
N VAL A 34 -3.17 -32.39 16.67
CA VAL A 34 -4.16 -32.73 15.63
C VAL A 34 -5.29 -33.59 16.20
N ARG A 35 -4.99 -34.49 17.15
CA ARG A 35 -6.02 -35.29 17.82
C ARG A 35 -7.01 -34.40 18.56
N ASP A 36 -6.50 -33.41 19.28
CA ASP A 36 -7.32 -32.48 20.06
C ASP A 36 -8.06 -31.49 19.17
N LEU A 37 -7.45 -31.02 18.09
CA LEU A 37 -8.10 -30.21 17.05
C LEU A 37 -9.33 -30.94 16.50
N ILE A 38 -9.16 -32.17 16.03
CA ILE A 38 -10.24 -32.96 15.45
C ILE A 38 -11.31 -33.31 16.50
N ARG A 39 -10.92 -33.49 17.76
CA ARG A 39 -11.88 -33.72 18.85
C ARG A 39 -12.74 -32.48 19.10
N ALA A 40 -12.14 -31.29 19.08
CA ALA A 40 -12.83 -30.03 19.31
C ALA A 40 -13.62 -29.55 18.08
N HIS A 41 -13.13 -29.85 16.88
CA HIS A 41 -13.66 -29.40 15.59
C HIS A 41 -13.73 -30.57 14.59
N PRO A 42 -14.68 -31.50 14.73
CA PRO A 42 -14.79 -32.66 13.83
C PRO A 42 -14.97 -32.28 12.34
N GLU A 43 -15.51 -31.10 12.06
CA GLU A 43 -15.72 -30.55 10.72
C GLU A 43 -14.43 -30.40 9.90
N VAL A 44 -13.26 -30.26 10.54
CA VAL A 44 -11.96 -30.13 9.85
C VAL A 44 -11.53 -31.43 9.15
N ILE A 45 -12.18 -32.56 9.47
CA ILE A 45 -11.94 -33.85 8.80
C ILE A 45 -12.39 -33.79 7.33
N GLY A 46 -13.46 -33.04 7.03
CA GLY A 46 -14.14 -33.09 5.74
C GLY A 46 -14.61 -34.51 5.40
N ASP A 47 -14.37 -34.95 4.17
CA ASP A 47 -14.81 -36.27 3.67
C ASP A 47 -13.85 -37.42 4.03
N LYS A 48 -12.75 -37.15 4.73
CA LYS A 48 -11.71 -38.15 5.02
C LYS A 48 -12.08 -39.01 6.22
N LYS A 49 -11.48 -40.20 6.35
CA LYS A 49 -11.50 -40.92 7.63
C LYS A 49 -10.63 -40.18 8.65
N LYS A 50 -11.00 -40.23 9.93
CA LYS A 50 -10.27 -39.57 11.04
C LYS A 50 -8.76 -39.86 11.01
N THR A 51 -8.36 -41.11 10.82
CA THR A 51 -6.94 -41.50 10.75
C THR A 51 -6.22 -40.85 9.57
N GLN A 52 -6.84 -40.86 8.39
CA GLN A 52 -6.29 -40.25 7.18
C GLN A 52 -6.19 -38.72 7.30
N ALA A 53 -7.16 -38.07 7.94
CA ALA A 53 -7.10 -36.63 8.22
C ALA A 53 -5.94 -36.31 9.18
N ARG A 54 -5.74 -37.11 10.23
CA ARG A 54 -4.62 -36.96 11.17
C ARG A 54 -3.27 -37.09 10.47
N GLU A 55 -3.07 -38.18 9.74
CA GLU A 55 -1.83 -38.42 8.98
C GLU A 55 -1.57 -37.30 7.96
N ALA A 56 -2.61 -36.85 7.25
CA ALA A 56 -2.47 -35.77 6.28
C ALA A 56 -2.01 -34.44 6.92
N MET A 57 -2.55 -34.08 8.09
CA MET A 57 -2.16 -32.86 8.80
C MET A 57 -0.72 -32.93 9.33
N VAL A 58 -0.33 -34.07 9.89
CA VAL A 58 1.06 -34.31 10.36
C VAL A 58 2.04 -34.28 9.19
N ASN A 59 1.71 -34.97 8.09
CA ASN A 59 2.55 -34.98 6.88
C ASN A 59 2.68 -33.58 6.27
N ASN A 60 1.61 -32.80 6.24
CA ASN A 60 1.65 -31.41 5.76
C ASN A 60 2.58 -30.55 6.62
N ALA A 61 2.47 -30.63 7.95
CA ALA A 61 3.40 -29.95 8.85
C ALA A 61 4.87 -30.37 8.62
N GLY A 62 5.10 -31.66 8.33
CA GLY A 62 6.42 -32.17 7.94
C GLY A 62 6.94 -31.57 6.64
N GLN A 63 6.11 -31.52 5.59
CA GLN A 63 6.45 -30.88 4.31
C GLN A 63 6.74 -29.38 4.45
N GLN A 64 6.05 -28.71 5.37
CA GLN A 64 6.26 -27.31 5.73
C GLN A 64 7.40 -27.10 6.74
N ARG A 65 8.20 -28.14 7.01
CA ARG A 65 9.41 -28.09 7.85
C ARG A 65 9.15 -27.68 9.30
N VAL A 66 7.93 -27.88 9.81
CA VAL A 66 7.55 -27.57 11.19
C VAL A 66 8.40 -28.36 12.21
N PHE A 67 8.89 -29.53 11.82
CA PHE A 67 9.67 -30.44 12.67
C PHE A 67 11.19 -30.27 12.56
N GLU A 68 11.69 -29.42 11.65
CA GLU A 68 13.15 -29.30 11.42
C GLU A 68 13.85 -28.67 12.63
N LEU A 69 14.85 -29.34 13.18
CA LEU A 69 15.66 -28.86 14.29
C LEU A 69 17.13 -28.97 13.93
N THR A 70 17.90 -27.94 14.25
CA THR A 70 19.36 -28.05 14.31
C THR A 70 19.79 -28.93 15.48
N GLU A 71 21.03 -29.42 15.47
CA GLU A 71 21.54 -30.28 16.54
C GLU A 71 21.51 -29.57 17.91
N ASP A 72 21.82 -28.28 17.93
CA ASP A 72 21.83 -27.49 19.15
C ASP A 72 20.42 -27.23 19.68
N GLU A 73 19.46 -26.95 18.79
CA GLU A 73 18.05 -26.84 19.16
C GLU A 73 17.52 -28.17 19.74
N ALA A 74 17.85 -29.30 19.11
CA ALA A 74 17.50 -30.62 19.61
C ALA A 74 18.10 -30.89 21.01
N LYS A 75 19.37 -30.52 21.24
CA LYS A 75 20.03 -30.62 22.57
C LYS A 75 19.34 -29.74 23.61
N LEU A 76 18.93 -28.53 23.26
CA LEU A 76 18.23 -27.61 24.15
C LEU A 76 16.84 -28.15 24.52
N LEU A 77 16.08 -28.69 23.57
CA LEU A 77 14.77 -29.31 23.84
C LEU A 77 14.86 -30.53 24.75
N ARG A 78 15.92 -31.35 24.60
CA ARG A 78 16.18 -32.48 25.52
C ARG A 78 16.39 -32.01 26.96
N ARG A 79 17.05 -30.87 27.12
CA ARG A 79 17.26 -30.20 28.41
C ARG A 79 16.02 -29.43 28.87
N ARG A 80 14.89 -29.55 28.16
CA ARG A 80 13.63 -28.84 28.44
C ARG A 80 13.82 -27.33 28.50
N LYS A 81 14.74 -26.81 27.69
CA LYS A 81 14.95 -25.37 27.55
C LYS A 81 14.02 -24.83 26.48
N ASP A 82 13.49 -23.65 26.75
CA ASP A 82 12.68 -22.92 25.79
C ASP A 82 13.54 -22.43 24.62
N LEU A 83 13.10 -22.79 23.41
CA LEU A 83 13.68 -22.31 22.16
C LEU A 83 13.03 -21.04 21.64
N VAL A 84 11.89 -20.66 22.21
CA VAL A 84 11.13 -19.47 21.83
C VAL A 84 11.05 -18.53 23.02
N LYS A 85 11.52 -17.30 22.84
CA LYS A 85 11.40 -16.25 23.85
C LYS A 85 9.93 -15.91 24.07
N ASP A 86 9.55 -15.64 25.32
CA ASP A 86 8.17 -15.28 25.66
C ASP A 86 7.67 -14.03 24.92
N THR A 87 8.56 -13.07 24.68
CA THR A 87 8.25 -11.85 23.92
C THR A 87 7.83 -12.17 22.49
N ASP A 88 8.58 -13.04 21.82
CA ASP A 88 8.35 -13.40 20.42
C ASP A 88 7.10 -14.27 20.30
N TYR A 89 6.93 -15.19 21.25
CA TYR A 89 5.74 -16.04 21.34
C TYR A 89 4.46 -15.21 21.49
N ARG A 90 4.42 -14.29 22.45
CA ARG A 90 3.27 -13.42 22.70
C ARG A 90 3.01 -12.48 21.52
N ALA A 91 4.06 -11.90 20.92
CA ALA A 91 3.90 -11.05 19.76
C ALA A 91 3.26 -11.79 18.57
N THR A 92 3.68 -13.02 18.30
CA THR A 92 3.10 -13.86 17.24
C THR A 92 1.65 -14.28 17.56
N LEU A 93 1.34 -14.59 18.81
CA LEU A 93 -0.03 -14.89 19.23
C LEU A 93 -0.98 -13.70 19.01
N GLU A 94 -0.55 -12.49 19.37
CA GLU A 94 -1.35 -11.28 19.13
C GLU A 94 -1.54 -11.00 17.63
N LYS A 95 -0.53 -11.28 16.79
CA LYS A 95 -0.68 -11.23 15.31
C LYS A 95 -1.73 -12.22 14.81
N MET A 96 -1.77 -13.43 15.35
CA MET A 96 -2.78 -14.44 15.00
C MET A 96 -4.19 -14.02 15.42
N LYS A 97 -4.36 -13.50 16.64
CA LYS A 97 -5.65 -12.98 17.12
C LYS A 97 -6.18 -11.84 16.26
N ALA A 98 -5.29 -10.96 15.80
CA ALA A 98 -5.64 -9.84 14.94
C ALA A 98 -6.18 -10.27 13.56
N LEU A 99 -6.00 -11.53 13.14
CA LEU A 99 -6.61 -12.05 11.92
C LEU A 99 -8.13 -12.15 11.99
N HIS A 100 -8.73 -12.20 13.20
CA HIS A 100 -10.17 -12.38 13.41
C HIS A 100 -10.78 -13.50 12.55
N SER A 101 -10.03 -14.58 12.37
CA SER A 101 -10.41 -15.67 11.46
C SER A 101 -11.65 -16.41 11.97
N LYS A 102 -12.55 -16.78 11.05
CA LYS A 102 -13.64 -17.72 11.32
C LYS A 102 -13.21 -19.19 11.13
N ASP A 103 -11.98 -19.42 10.70
CA ASP A 103 -11.42 -20.75 10.49
C ASP A 103 -11.29 -21.51 11.83
N PRO A 104 -11.93 -22.68 11.99
CA PRO A 104 -11.81 -23.50 13.18
C PRO A 104 -10.36 -23.86 13.54
N GLU A 105 -9.49 -24.11 12.55
CA GLU A 105 -8.09 -24.48 12.80
C GLU A 105 -7.30 -23.32 13.40
N ILE A 106 -7.51 -22.10 12.91
CA ILE A 106 -6.87 -20.89 13.43
C ILE A 106 -7.36 -20.58 14.84
N ASN A 107 -8.67 -20.69 15.08
CA ASN A 107 -9.25 -20.45 16.40
C ASN A 107 -8.80 -21.46 17.44
N PHE A 108 -8.68 -22.73 17.04
CA PHE A 108 -8.12 -23.77 17.89
C PHE A 108 -6.65 -23.51 18.22
N LEU A 109 -5.83 -23.14 17.21
CA LEU A 109 -4.42 -22.84 17.42
C LEU A 109 -4.21 -21.66 18.38
N ILE A 110 -5.04 -20.61 18.29
CA ILE A 110 -5.01 -19.48 19.23
C ILE A 110 -5.30 -19.99 20.66
N LYS A 111 -6.36 -20.78 20.85
CA LYS A 111 -6.70 -21.34 22.18
C LYS A 111 -5.61 -22.26 22.72
N TYR A 112 -5.02 -23.08 21.86
CA TYR A 112 -3.91 -23.96 22.20
C TYR A 112 -2.69 -23.15 22.66
N ALA A 113 -2.39 -22.04 21.99
CA ALA A 113 -1.28 -21.16 22.31
C ALA A 113 -1.54 -20.27 23.56
N GLU A 114 -2.79 -20.09 23.98
CA GLU A 114 -3.16 -19.33 25.18
C GLU A 114 -3.04 -20.11 26.49
N GLN A 115 -2.74 -21.41 26.44
CA GLN A 115 -2.63 -22.24 27.63
C GLN A 115 -1.56 -21.70 28.61
N GLU A 116 -1.95 -21.50 29.88
CA GLU A 116 -1.07 -20.91 30.91
C GLU A 116 0.22 -21.71 31.15
N LYS A 117 0.21 -23.02 30.88
CA LYS A 117 1.35 -23.92 31.10
C LYS A 117 1.63 -24.76 29.86
N ILE A 118 2.25 -24.14 28.86
CA ILE A 118 2.72 -24.82 27.66
C ILE A 118 4.16 -25.31 27.84
N LYS A 119 4.45 -26.58 27.55
CA LYS A 119 5.81 -27.15 27.65
C LYS A 119 6.69 -26.63 26.53
N SER A 120 8.02 -26.68 26.68
CA SER A 120 8.96 -26.12 25.69
C SER A 120 8.79 -26.67 24.27
N ALA A 121 8.45 -27.96 24.11
CA ALA A 121 8.23 -28.57 22.80
C ALA A 121 6.89 -28.14 22.18
N GLU A 122 5.80 -28.20 22.96
CA GLU A 122 4.48 -27.67 22.60
C GLU A 122 4.55 -26.18 22.22
N LYS A 123 5.31 -25.39 22.99
CA LYS A 123 5.54 -23.96 22.75
C LYS A 123 6.24 -23.71 21.42
N LEU A 124 7.27 -24.50 21.11
CA LEU A 124 7.95 -24.40 19.82
C LEU A 124 7.02 -24.81 18.67
N LEU A 125 6.28 -25.91 18.82
CA LEU A 125 5.31 -26.36 17.83
C LEU A 125 4.25 -25.29 17.57
N ALA A 126 3.59 -24.79 18.62
CA ALA A 126 2.60 -23.74 18.54
C ALA A 126 3.17 -22.49 17.87
N TYR A 127 4.37 -22.06 18.26
CA TYR A 127 5.04 -20.91 17.65
C TYR A 127 5.24 -21.09 16.14
N ARG A 128 5.77 -22.24 15.71
CA ARG A 128 6.00 -22.54 14.29
C ARG A 128 4.70 -22.64 13.50
N LEU A 129 3.67 -23.29 14.06
CA LEU A 129 2.35 -23.35 13.46
C LEU A 129 1.70 -21.96 13.34
N MET A 130 1.83 -21.11 14.36
CA MET A 130 1.32 -19.72 14.29
C MET A 130 2.05 -18.92 13.21
N MET A 131 3.38 -19.01 13.16
CA MET A 131 4.18 -18.34 12.12
C MET A 131 3.78 -18.79 10.71
N LEU A 132 3.63 -20.11 10.51
CA LEU A 132 3.23 -20.69 9.23
C LEU A 132 1.83 -20.24 8.80
N ASN A 133 0.85 -20.38 9.69
CA ASN A 133 -0.54 -20.01 9.41
C ASN A 133 -0.69 -18.51 9.17
N TYR A 134 0.01 -17.68 9.96
CA TYR A 134 0.05 -16.24 9.74
C TYR A 134 0.65 -15.90 8.36
N ALA A 135 1.76 -16.52 7.98
CA ALA A 135 2.39 -16.31 6.68
C ALA A 135 1.46 -16.70 5.52
N GLN A 136 0.79 -17.85 5.61
CA GLN A 136 -0.17 -18.29 4.59
C GLN A 136 -1.39 -17.38 4.51
N ALA A 137 -1.93 -16.92 5.65
CA ALA A 137 -3.03 -15.97 5.69
C ALA A 137 -2.62 -14.62 5.07
N ALA A 138 -1.44 -14.12 5.43
CA ALA A 138 -0.86 -12.90 4.87
C ALA A 138 -0.65 -13.03 3.36
N GLU A 139 -0.18 -14.18 2.86
CA GLU A 139 0.01 -14.42 1.44
C GLU A 139 -1.31 -14.46 0.65
N LYS A 140 -2.34 -15.15 1.16
CA LYS A 140 -3.69 -15.16 0.55
C LYS A 140 -4.26 -13.75 0.46
N VAL A 141 -4.16 -12.97 1.53
CA VAL A 141 -4.58 -11.56 1.55
C VAL A 141 -3.76 -10.74 0.56
N ALA A 142 -2.43 -10.90 0.52
CA ALA A 142 -1.56 -10.21 -0.43
C ALA A 142 -1.92 -10.52 -1.88
N ALA A 143 -2.16 -11.79 -2.21
CA ALA A 143 -2.54 -12.24 -3.55
C ALA A 143 -3.89 -11.65 -3.97
N HIS A 144 -4.89 -11.71 -3.09
CA HIS A 144 -6.21 -11.13 -3.37
C HIS A 144 -6.13 -9.61 -3.59
N ARG A 145 -5.43 -8.89 -2.71
CA ARG A 145 -5.26 -7.44 -2.86
C ARG A 145 -4.43 -7.07 -4.08
N SER A 146 -3.40 -7.86 -4.40
CA SER A 146 -2.60 -7.67 -5.63
C SER A 146 -3.46 -7.87 -6.88
N LYS A 147 -4.40 -8.83 -6.87
CA LYS A 147 -5.37 -9.02 -7.97
C LYS A 147 -6.24 -7.77 -8.14
N ILE A 148 -6.79 -7.22 -7.06
CA ILE A 148 -7.60 -5.99 -7.11
C ILE A 148 -6.75 -4.82 -7.65
N MET A 149 -5.52 -4.67 -7.16
CA MET A 149 -4.58 -3.64 -7.61
C MET A 149 -4.34 -3.71 -9.13
N HIS A 150 -4.11 -4.90 -9.69
CA HIS A 150 -3.94 -5.07 -11.15
C HIS A 150 -5.20 -4.67 -11.93
N ILE A 151 -6.40 -4.95 -11.41
CA ILE A 151 -7.66 -4.54 -12.07
C ILE A 151 -7.76 -3.01 -12.11
N ILE A 152 -7.46 -2.33 -10.99
CA ILE A 152 -7.47 -0.87 -10.92
C ILE A 152 -6.41 -0.27 -11.84
N LEU A 153 -5.19 -0.82 -11.86
CA LEU A 153 -4.10 -0.34 -12.73
C LEU A 153 -4.40 -0.54 -14.21
N LYS A 154 -5.09 -1.63 -14.58
CA LYS A 154 -5.56 -1.83 -15.97
C LYS A 154 -6.54 -0.73 -16.38
N LYS A 155 -7.56 -0.44 -15.55
CA LYS A 155 -8.51 0.66 -15.79
C LYS A 155 -7.82 2.02 -15.85
N TYR A 156 -6.81 2.24 -15.01
CA TYR A 156 -5.97 3.43 -15.05
C TYR A 156 -5.21 3.56 -16.38
N ALA A 157 -4.59 2.48 -16.86
CA ALA A 157 -3.87 2.47 -18.13
C ALA A 157 -4.82 2.71 -19.32
N ASP A 158 -5.98 2.05 -19.34
CA ASP A 158 -7.01 2.22 -20.36
C ASP A 158 -7.50 3.69 -20.41
N TYR A 159 -7.75 4.30 -19.24
CA TYR A 159 -8.12 5.70 -19.13
C TYR A 159 -7.02 6.63 -19.69
N LYS A 160 -5.77 6.40 -19.27
CA LYS A 160 -4.61 7.20 -19.70
C LYS A 160 -4.40 7.12 -21.20
N ALA A 161 -4.58 5.94 -21.80
CA ALA A 161 -4.52 5.74 -23.24
C ALA A 161 -5.65 6.50 -23.97
N ALA A 162 -6.90 6.40 -23.48
CA ALA A 162 -8.06 7.03 -24.10
C ALA A 162 -8.07 8.57 -23.97
N LYS A 163 -7.61 9.11 -22.84
CA LYS A 163 -7.68 10.56 -22.52
C LYS A 163 -6.34 11.27 -22.66
N SER A 164 -5.26 10.55 -22.96
CA SER A 164 -3.88 11.04 -23.02
C SER A 164 -3.39 11.73 -21.74
N LYS A 165 -4.07 11.51 -20.61
CA LYS A 165 -3.79 12.09 -19.29
C LYS A 165 -4.18 11.11 -18.19
N PRO A 166 -3.49 11.09 -17.04
CA PRO A 166 -3.90 10.28 -15.91
C PRO A 166 -5.27 10.76 -15.37
N PRO A 167 -6.06 9.87 -14.76
CA PRO A 167 -7.28 10.26 -14.05
C PRO A 167 -6.96 11.22 -12.91
N GLN A 168 -7.93 12.05 -12.50
CA GLN A 168 -7.76 12.95 -11.35
C GLN A 168 -8.06 12.23 -10.05
N SER A 169 -8.92 11.21 -10.09
CA SER A 169 -9.30 10.38 -8.95
C SER A 169 -9.62 8.95 -9.39
N LEU A 170 -9.76 8.03 -8.44
CA LEU A 170 -10.26 6.68 -8.75
C LEU A 170 -11.73 6.67 -9.20
N HIS A 171 -12.51 7.72 -8.92
CA HIS A 171 -13.89 7.83 -9.39
C HIS A 171 -13.99 8.03 -10.90
N ASP A 172 -12.93 8.56 -11.53
CA ASP A 172 -12.86 8.68 -12.99
C ASP A 172 -12.68 7.32 -13.67
N LEU A 173 -12.35 6.29 -12.89
CA LEU A 173 -12.21 4.92 -13.33
C LEU A 173 -13.54 4.22 -13.05
N GLU A 174 -14.20 3.72 -14.10
CA GLU A 174 -15.37 2.85 -13.98
C GLU A 174 -14.94 1.49 -13.40
N LEU A 175 -14.68 1.47 -12.08
CA LEU A 175 -14.19 0.31 -11.35
C LEU A 175 -15.35 -0.65 -11.03
N PRO A 176 -15.11 -1.97 -11.06
CA PRO A 176 -16.04 -2.93 -10.47
C PRO A 176 -16.25 -2.65 -8.97
N GLN A 177 -17.45 -2.95 -8.45
CA GLN A 177 -17.84 -2.64 -7.06
C GLN A 177 -16.88 -3.22 -6.01
N GLU A 178 -16.34 -4.40 -6.26
CA GLU A 178 -15.33 -5.06 -5.40
C GLU A 178 -13.97 -4.35 -5.37
N CYS A 179 -13.69 -3.49 -6.35
CA CYS A 179 -12.43 -2.75 -6.49
C CYS A 179 -12.54 -1.31 -5.99
N GLU A 180 -13.75 -0.76 -5.84
CA GLU A 180 -13.98 0.63 -5.43
C GLU A 180 -13.36 0.96 -4.07
N LYS A 181 -13.38 -0.01 -3.14
CA LYS A 181 -12.88 0.17 -1.77
C LYS A 181 -11.97 -0.96 -1.34
N PHE A 182 -10.98 -0.61 -0.55
CA PHE A 182 -10.12 -1.55 0.15
C PHE A 182 -10.85 -2.10 1.37
N VAL A 183 -10.85 -3.43 1.54
CA VAL A 183 -11.33 -4.08 2.76
C VAL A 183 -10.14 -4.32 3.67
N ASN A 184 -10.16 -3.66 4.84
CA ASN A 184 -9.08 -3.76 5.80
C ASN A 184 -9.13 -5.06 6.63
N SER A 185 -8.11 -5.29 7.45
CA SER A 185 -7.99 -6.45 8.34
C SER A 185 -9.21 -6.67 9.27
N LYS A 186 -9.96 -5.60 9.54
CA LYS A 186 -11.18 -5.60 10.39
C LYS A 186 -12.48 -5.73 9.58
N GLY A 187 -12.39 -6.02 8.28
CA GLY A 187 -13.55 -6.10 7.39
C GLY A 187 -14.19 -4.75 7.05
N LYS A 188 -13.56 -3.63 7.41
CA LYS A 188 -14.07 -2.29 7.10
C LYS A 188 -13.65 -1.88 5.69
N LYS A 189 -14.60 -1.33 4.94
CA LYS A 189 -14.34 -0.70 3.65
C LYS A 189 -13.75 0.70 3.86
N VAL A 190 -12.56 0.92 3.36
CA VAL A 190 -11.86 2.22 3.34
C VAL A 190 -11.41 2.54 1.91
N ASP A 191 -11.23 3.82 1.62
CA ASP A 191 -10.85 4.24 0.28
C ASP A 191 -9.38 3.94 0.01
N TRP A 192 -9.05 3.56 -1.22
CA TRP A 192 -7.66 3.38 -1.63
C TRP A 192 -6.90 4.72 -1.61
N ILE A 193 -5.60 4.67 -1.33
CA ILE A 193 -4.77 5.89 -1.38
C ILE A 193 -4.30 6.08 -2.82
N TYR A 194 -5.05 6.86 -3.58
CA TYR A 194 -4.66 7.29 -4.92
C TYR A 194 -3.75 8.51 -4.85
N ILE A 195 -2.55 8.39 -5.41
CA ILE A 195 -1.57 9.48 -5.43
C ILE A 195 -1.32 10.02 -6.84
N GLY A 196 -1.77 9.32 -7.88
CA GLY A 196 -1.89 9.83 -9.25
C GLY A 196 -0.80 10.81 -9.70
N HIS A 197 -1.18 12.08 -9.81
CA HIS A 197 -0.38 13.22 -10.28
C HIS A 197 0.72 13.70 -9.31
N LEU A 198 0.72 13.24 -8.05
CA LEU A 198 1.74 13.49 -7.02
C LEU A 198 2.91 12.49 -7.09
N GLY A 199 2.88 11.57 -8.07
CA GLY A 199 3.86 10.52 -8.31
C GLY A 199 5.35 10.89 -8.36
N PRO A 200 5.79 12.15 -8.64
CA PRO A 200 7.22 12.46 -8.63
C PRO A 200 7.94 12.21 -7.30
N GLN A 201 7.23 12.17 -6.17
CA GLN A 201 7.81 12.07 -4.82
C GLN A 201 8.11 10.62 -4.35
N LEU A 202 7.52 9.61 -4.99
CA LEU A 202 7.76 8.19 -4.70
C LEU A 202 8.10 7.45 -6.01
N ARG A 203 9.39 7.45 -6.33
CA ARG A 203 9.96 6.80 -7.52
C ARG A 203 10.65 5.50 -7.11
N THR A 204 10.46 4.47 -7.91
CA THR A 204 11.49 3.44 -8.10
C THR A 204 12.22 3.74 -9.41
N ASP A 205 13.36 3.11 -9.66
CA ASP A 205 14.31 3.47 -10.72
C ASP A 205 13.69 3.61 -12.13
N ASN A 206 12.49 3.05 -12.39
CA ASN A 206 11.81 3.08 -13.69
C ASN A 206 10.31 3.47 -13.68
N SER A 207 9.69 3.82 -12.55
CA SER A 207 8.24 4.09 -12.49
C SER A 207 7.80 4.83 -11.22
N HIS A 208 6.60 5.41 -11.25
CA HIS A 208 6.01 6.13 -10.11
C HIS A 208 4.93 5.31 -9.43
N ILE A 209 4.87 5.36 -8.11
CA ILE A 209 3.71 4.84 -7.39
C ILE A 209 2.50 5.73 -7.72
N VAL A 210 1.38 5.12 -8.09
CA VAL A 210 0.11 5.82 -8.39
C VAL A 210 -1.02 5.42 -7.46
N LEU A 211 -0.89 4.25 -6.83
CA LEU A 211 -1.91 3.67 -5.95
C LEU A 211 -1.25 2.94 -4.79
N ILE A 212 -1.76 3.13 -3.58
CA ILE A 212 -1.21 2.56 -2.37
C ILE A 212 -2.32 1.91 -1.54
N GLU A 213 -2.04 0.74 -0.98
CA GLU A 213 -2.92 0.13 0.02
C GLU A 213 -3.02 1.00 1.28
N PRO A 214 -4.23 1.28 1.78
CA PRO A 214 -4.42 2.06 3.01
C PRO A 214 -3.76 1.46 4.25
N GLU A 215 -3.72 0.13 4.32
CA GLU A 215 -3.20 -0.63 5.45
C GLU A 215 -2.11 -1.60 4.98
N PRO A 216 -0.98 -1.72 5.71
CA PRO A 216 0.03 -2.70 5.39
C PRO A 216 -0.50 -4.13 5.62
N ASN A 217 0.18 -5.09 5.03
CA ASN A 217 0.03 -6.51 5.28
C ASN A 217 1.28 -7.01 6.02
N GLY A 218 1.19 -7.09 7.34
CA GLY A 218 2.36 -7.26 8.21
C GLY A 218 3.32 -6.07 8.05
N ASP A 219 4.59 -6.36 7.76
CA ASP A 219 5.63 -5.34 7.58
C ASP A 219 5.70 -4.79 6.14
N LEU A 220 4.88 -5.32 5.22
CA LEU A 220 4.90 -4.94 3.81
C LEU A 220 3.66 -4.15 3.43
N ARG A 221 3.80 -3.28 2.45
CA ARG A 221 2.66 -2.58 1.83
C ARG A 221 2.72 -2.76 0.32
N ILE A 222 1.61 -3.15 -0.27
CA ILE A 222 1.49 -3.33 -1.72
C ILE A 222 1.14 -1.99 -2.36
N CYS A 223 1.85 -1.67 -3.43
CA CYS A 223 1.72 -0.42 -4.17
C CYS A 223 1.59 -0.74 -5.67
N GLY A 224 0.75 0.03 -6.35
CA GLY A 224 0.56 -0.01 -7.79
C GLY A 224 1.37 1.08 -8.48
N MET A 225 2.10 0.68 -9.51
CA MET A 225 3.03 1.51 -10.29
C MET A 225 2.36 2.01 -11.58
N ASP A 226 2.78 3.17 -12.09
CA ASP A 226 2.19 3.78 -13.29
C ASP A 226 2.43 2.99 -14.58
N ASN A 227 3.44 2.11 -14.57
CA ASN A 227 3.73 1.14 -15.63
C ASN A 227 2.86 -0.14 -15.54
N GLY A 228 1.93 -0.21 -14.58
CA GLY A 228 1.04 -1.35 -14.37
C GLY A 228 1.62 -2.45 -13.46
N GLN A 229 2.86 -2.34 -12.99
CA GLN A 229 3.43 -3.29 -12.05
C GLN A 229 2.83 -3.13 -10.65
N VAL A 230 2.76 -4.24 -9.93
CA VAL A 230 2.40 -4.26 -8.50
C VAL A 230 3.64 -4.69 -7.72
N THR A 231 4.06 -3.87 -6.77
CA THR A 231 5.29 -4.06 -6.00
C THR A 231 5.01 -3.96 -4.51
N ARG A 232 5.82 -4.66 -3.72
CA ARG A 232 5.76 -4.64 -2.25
C ARG A 232 6.92 -3.81 -1.72
N PHE A 233 6.63 -2.94 -0.78
CA PHE A 233 7.62 -2.14 -0.06
C PHE A 233 7.57 -2.47 1.42
N GLN A 234 8.69 -2.35 2.12
CA GLN A 234 8.68 -2.35 3.58
C GLN A 234 7.87 -1.13 4.06
N ASN A 235 6.91 -1.33 4.95
CA ASN A 235 6.02 -0.26 5.39
C ASN A 235 6.83 0.89 6.01
N ASN A 236 7.82 0.56 6.84
CA ASN A 236 8.69 1.55 7.49
C ASN A 236 9.48 2.44 6.50
N SER A 237 9.74 1.97 5.27
CA SER A 237 10.50 2.73 4.28
C SER A 237 9.65 3.74 3.53
N ILE A 238 8.32 3.54 3.49
CA ILE A 238 7.40 4.41 2.76
C ILE A 238 6.36 5.12 3.64
N GLU A 239 6.20 4.70 4.89
CA GLU A 239 5.21 5.24 5.83
C GLU A 239 5.39 6.75 6.06
N GLY A 240 6.62 7.23 6.22
CA GLY A 240 6.88 8.66 6.36
C GLY A 240 6.47 9.47 5.14
N ALA A 241 6.64 8.93 3.93
CA ALA A 241 6.22 9.57 2.70
C ALA A 241 4.69 9.52 2.52
N ILE A 242 4.05 8.40 2.87
CA ILE A 242 2.58 8.26 2.88
C ILE A 242 1.97 9.26 3.86
N ASN A 243 2.51 9.39 5.07
CA ASN A 243 1.99 10.32 6.07
C ASN A 243 2.13 11.77 5.60
N LYS A 244 3.27 12.14 5.01
CA LYS A 244 3.44 13.46 4.38
C LYS A 244 2.44 13.70 3.25
N LEU A 245 2.19 12.70 2.40
CA LEU A 245 1.19 12.77 1.34
C LEU A 245 -0.22 12.95 1.90
N LEU A 246 -0.61 12.18 2.90
CA LEU A 246 -1.90 12.29 3.58
C LEU A 246 -2.06 13.65 4.28
N GLU A 247 -1.00 14.18 4.88
CA GLU A 247 -0.99 15.53 5.43
C GLU A 247 -1.09 16.60 4.35
N THR A 248 -0.45 16.41 3.20
CA THR A 248 -0.53 17.33 2.05
C THR A 248 -1.96 17.34 1.51
N ILE A 249 -2.56 16.16 1.32
CA ILE A 249 -3.97 15.99 0.95
C ILE A 249 -4.90 16.70 1.95
N LYS A 250 -4.62 16.61 3.25
CA LYS A 250 -5.37 17.33 4.31
C LYS A 250 -5.14 18.84 4.32
N LYS A 251 -3.89 19.30 4.14
CA LYS A 251 -3.49 20.73 4.17
C LYS A 251 -3.92 21.49 2.93
N ASP A 252 -3.95 20.82 1.78
CA ASP A 252 -4.46 21.39 0.52
C ASP A 252 -5.99 21.44 0.48
N GLY A 253 -6.68 20.96 1.53
CA GLY A 253 -8.14 20.91 1.58
C GLY A 253 -8.74 19.91 0.60
N VAL A 254 -7.94 18.97 0.11
CA VAL A 254 -8.41 17.89 -0.77
C VAL A 254 -9.10 16.85 0.10
N ASN A 255 -10.36 17.12 0.43
CA ASN A 255 -11.26 16.06 0.86
C ASN A 255 -11.43 15.11 -0.34
N PRO A 256 -11.17 13.79 -0.20
CA PRO A 256 -11.40 12.83 -1.30
C PRO A 256 -12.85 12.84 -1.82
N ASN A 257 -13.79 13.43 -1.07
CA ASN A 257 -15.20 13.57 -1.45
C ASN A 257 -15.70 15.02 -1.60
N THR A 258 -14.85 16.03 -1.79
CA THR A 258 -15.36 17.39 -2.07
C THR A 258 -14.36 18.25 -2.83
N GLN A 259 -14.41 18.18 -4.16
CA GLN A 259 -14.09 19.37 -4.95
C GLN A 259 -15.21 20.39 -4.72
N GLN A 260 -14.99 21.35 -3.82
CA GLN A 260 -15.79 22.57 -3.84
C GLN A 260 -15.06 23.65 -4.65
N VAL A 261 -15.56 23.79 -5.89
CA VAL A 261 -15.92 25.05 -6.55
C VAL A 261 -14.78 26.07 -6.74
N ALA A 262 -14.01 25.87 -7.80
CA ALA A 262 -13.84 26.99 -8.73
C ALA A 262 -15.00 26.86 -9.73
N THR A 263 -15.99 27.76 -9.67
CA THR A 263 -17.18 27.72 -10.52
C THR A 263 -16.78 27.50 -11.99
N ASN A 264 -17.32 26.45 -12.61
CA ASN A 264 -16.98 25.92 -13.94
C ASN A 264 -16.81 27.00 -15.04
N THR A 265 -17.46 28.15 -14.91
CA THR A 265 -17.42 29.25 -15.86
C THR A 265 -16.09 30.01 -15.87
N THR A 266 -15.50 30.26 -14.70
CA THR A 266 -14.30 31.11 -14.56
C THR A 266 -13.03 30.34 -14.92
N SER A 267 -12.97 29.05 -14.58
CA SER A 267 -11.94 28.12 -15.05
C SER A 267 -12.03 27.85 -16.56
N ALA A 268 -13.24 27.82 -17.13
CA ALA A 268 -13.45 27.69 -18.57
C ALA A 268 -12.95 28.90 -19.37
N SER A 269 -13.22 30.12 -18.93
CA SER A 269 -12.69 31.32 -19.61
C SER A 269 -11.16 31.34 -19.56
N LEU A 270 -10.57 31.06 -18.39
CA LEU A 270 -9.11 30.98 -18.26
C LEU A 270 -8.51 29.88 -19.14
N MET A 271 -9.15 28.71 -19.23
CA MET A 271 -8.73 27.63 -20.13
C MET A 271 -8.70 28.07 -21.59
N LYS A 272 -9.70 28.83 -22.05
CA LYS A 272 -9.72 29.36 -23.42
C LYS A 272 -8.58 30.36 -23.65
N VAL A 273 -8.36 31.27 -22.72
CA VAL A 273 -7.25 32.24 -22.77
C VAL A 273 -5.91 31.50 -22.82
N MET A 274 -5.70 30.51 -21.96
CA MET A 274 -4.46 29.73 -21.91
C MET A 274 -4.22 28.91 -23.18
N LYS A 275 -5.26 28.34 -23.80
CA LYS A 275 -5.15 27.68 -25.11
C LYS A 275 -4.72 28.65 -26.21
N LYS A 276 -5.22 29.88 -26.19
CA LYS A 276 -4.88 30.91 -27.17
C LYS A 276 -3.47 31.45 -26.97
N ILE A 277 -2.99 31.53 -25.73
CA ILE A 277 -1.59 31.82 -25.42
C ILE A 277 -0.67 30.70 -25.94
N ALA A 278 -1.06 29.43 -25.78
CA ALA A 278 -0.28 28.31 -26.32
C ALA A 278 -0.18 28.39 -27.85
N LEU A 279 -1.30 28.57 -28.54
CA LEU A 279 -1.33 28.78 -30.00
C LEU A 279 -0.48 29.98 -30.44
N TYR A 280 -0.53 31.09 -29.69
CA TYR A 280 0.31 32.26 -29.97
C TYR A 280 1.80 31.92 -29.85
N LYS A 281 2.21 31.18 -28.80
CA LYS A 281 3.59 30.73 -28.64
C LYS A 281 4.04 29.88 -29.82
N ASP A 282 3.19 28.98 -30.30
CA ASP A 282 3.50 28.12 -31.45
C ASP A 282 3.71 28.94 -32.74
N LEU A 283 2.89 29.97 -32.96
CA LEU A 283 2.97 30.85 -34.13
C LEU A 283 4.13 31.85 -34.08
N TYR A 284 4.60 32.22 -32.89
CA TYR A 284 5.59 33.29 -32.68
C TYR A 284 6.87 32.79 -31.99
N ASN A 285 7.35 31.60 -32.34
CA ASN A 285 8.62 31.03 -31.86
C ASN A 285 8.77 31.03 -30.34
N ASN A 286 7.79 30.44 -29.64
CA ASN A 286 7.69 30.34 -28.18
C ASN A 286 7.63 31.67 -27.42
N LYS A 287 7.40 32.80 -28.10
CA LYS A 287 7.21 34.10 -27.45
C LYS A 287 5.80 34.18 -26.85
N LEU A 288 5.72 34.63 -25.59
CA LEU A 288 4.45 35.06 -25.00
C LEU A 288 3.95 36.35 -25.67
N PRO A 289 2.63 36.54 -25.76
CA PRO A 289 2.06 37.83 -26.19
C PRO A 289 2.45 38.94 -25.21
N ASN A 290 2.42 40.19 -25.66
CA ASN A 290 2.69 41.34 -24.79
C ASN A 290 1.47 41.69 -23.94
N SER A 291 0.27 41.43 -24.45
CA SER A 291 -1.00 41.63 -23.74
C SER A 291 -2.05 40.60 -24.13
N LEU A 292 -3.15 40.52 -23.38
CA LEU A 292 -4.32 39.72 -23.78
C LEU A 292 -5.02 40.26 -25.03
N ASN A 293 -4.79 41.52 -25.41
CA ASN A 293 -5.34 42.10 -26.64
C ASN A 293 -4.64 41.58 -27.90
N ASP A 294 -3.42 41.05 -27.76
CA ASP A 294 -2.70 40.42 -28.86
C ASP A 294 -3.30 39.04 -29.22
N LEU A 295 -4.19 38.53 -28.37
CA LEU A 295 -4.91 37.27 -28.56
C LEU A 295 -6.26 37.54 -29.23
N LYS A 296 -6.57 36.79 -30.29
CA LYS A 296 -7.92 36.74 -30.89
C LYS A 296 -8.86 35.94 -29.99
N ILE A 297 -9.29 36.56 -28.88
CA ILE A 297 -10.24 36.03 -27.89
C ILE A 297 -11.41 37.00 -27.68
N ASP A 298 -12.56 36.45 -27.31
CA ASP A 298 -13.77 37.23 -27.06
C ASP A 298 -13.59 38.11 -25.81
N GLU A 299 -14.21 39.30 -25.80
CA GLU A 299 -14.14 40.24 -24.67
C GLU A 299 -14.63 39.61 -23.35
N ALA A 300 -15.61 38.70 -23.43
CA ALA A 300 -16.09 37.96 -22.26
C ALA A 300 -14.99 37.10 -21.61
N ASP A 301 -14.09 36.52 -22.42
CA ASP A 301 -13.01 35.65 -21.95
C ASP A 301 -11.79 36.47 -21.44
N LYS A 302 -11.72 37.77 -21.72
CA LYS A 302 -10.70 38.70 -21.18
C LYS A 302 -10.97 39.12 -19.72
N SER A 303 -12.14 38.76 -19.19
CA SER A 303 -12.55 39.08 -17.82
C SER A 303 -12.65 37.84 -16.93
N TYR A 304 -12.17 37.97 -15.71
CA TYR A 304 -12.50 37.12 -14.57
C TYR A 304 -13.90 37.48 -14.07
N THR A 305 -14.75 36.48 -13.88
CA THR A 305 -16.04 36.66 -13.19
C THR A 305 -15.89 36.15 -11.76
N ASP A 306 -16.11 37.05 -10.80
CA ASP A 306 -16.10 36.74 -9.38
C ASP A 306 -17.21 35.74 -9.06
N PRO A 307 -16.88 34.57 -8.48
CA PRO A 307 -17.85 33.51 -8.22
C PRO A 307 -18.86 33.87 -7.13
N GLU A 308 -18.56 34.82 -6.24
CA GLU A 308 -19.43 35.23 -5.14
C GLU A 308 -20.34 36.40 -5.54
N THR A 309 -19.77 37.37 -6.24
CA THR A 309 -20.47 38.63 -6.56
C THR A 309 -21.00 38.68 -7.99
N GLY A 310 -20.54 37.80 -8.87
CA GLY A 310 -20.81 37.85 -10.32
C GLY A 310 -20.13 39.02 -11.04
N GLU A 311 -19.33 39.82 -10.32
CA GLU A 311 -18.64 40.99 -10.85
C GLU A 311 -17.58 40.58 -11.88
N LYS A 312 -17.56 41.25 -13.03
CA LYS A 312 -16.54 41.03 -14.06
C LYS A 312 -15.40 42.00 -13.91
N THR A 313 -14.20 41.48 -13.72
CA THR A 313 -12.96 42.25 -13.61
C THR A 313 -11.92 41.70 -14.58
N PRO A 314 -11.06 42.53 -15.21
CA PRO A 314 -10.05 42.04 -16.13
C PRO A 314 -9.08 41.05 -15.47
N TRP A 315 -8.62 40.05 -16.22
CA TRP A 315 -7.51 39.21 -15.76
C TRP A 315 -6.23 40.02 -15.58
N ILE A 316 -5.44 39.69 -14.56
CA ILE A 316 -4.10 40.28 -14.40
C ILE A 316 -3.13 39.51 -15.28
N TYR A 317 -2.74 40.09 -16.42
CA TYR A 317 -1.75 39.51 -17.32
C TYR A 317 -0.34 39.96 -16.94
N LEU A 318 0.54 38.99 -16.68
CA LEU A 318 1.91 39.23 -16.20
C LEU A 318 2.97 39.00 -17.29
N GLY A 319 2.62 38.29 -18.37
CA GLY A 319 3.45 38.11 -19.55
C GLY A 319 4.91 37.70 -19.30
N LYS A 320 5.83 38.27 -20.09
CA LYS A 320 7.28 37.98 -20.02
C LYS A 320 7.97 38.56 -18.79
N SER A 321 7.44 39.65 -18.23
CA SER A 321 7.97 40.36 -17.06
C SER A 321 7.68 39.65 -15.74
N SER A 322 6.89 38.57 -15.75
CA SER A 322 6.63 37.80 -14.55
C SER A 322 7.92 37.25 -13.93
N LYS A 323 8.21 37.76 -12.73
CA LYS A 323 9.19 37.21 -11.78
C LYS A 323 8.57 36.21 -10.82
N ILE A 324 7.24 36.01 -10.90
CA ILE A 324 6.48 35.16 -9.99
C ILE A 324 6.55 33.73 -10.50
N GLN A 325 7.13 32.84 -9.69
CA GLN A 325 7.21 31.42 -9.97
C GLN A 325 6.12 30.68 -9.21
N GLY A 326 5.45 29.74 -9.88
CA GLY A 326 4.61 28.74 -9.24
C GLY A 326 5.45 27.69 -8.49
N SER A 327 4.78 26.74 -7.84
CA SER A 327 5.40 25.69 -7.01
C SER A 327 6.54 24.90 -7.67
N ASP A 328 6.53 24.82 -9.00
CA ASP A 328 7.47 24.03 -9.80
C ASP A 328 8.57 24.91 -10.46
N GLY A 329 8.73 26.18 -10.04
CA GLY A 329 9.66 27.13 -10.67
C GLY A 329 9.16 27.72 -12.00
N VAL A 330 7.95 27.34 -12.43
CA VAL A 330 7.32 27.77 -13.69
C VAL A 330 6.64 29.12 -13.51
N LYS A 331 6.87 30.07 -14.42
CA LYS A 331 6.35 31.44 -14.29
C LYS A 331 4.82 31.49 -14.34
N ILE A 332 4.23 32.30 -13.46
CA ILE A 332 2.81 32.68 -13.54
C ILE A 332 2.67 33.75 -14.62
N ILE A 333 1.83 33.53 -15.63
CA ILE A 333 1.68 34.49 -16.74
C ILE A 333 0.34 35.23 -16.73
N ILE A 334 -0.62 34.73 -15.96
CA ILE A 334 -1.94 35.33 -15.78
C ILE A 334 -2.51 34.91 -14.41
N ALA A 335 -3.22 35.80 -13.73
CA ALA A 335 -3.83 35.53 -12.43
C ALA A 335 -5.19 36.22 -12.29
N ALA A 336 -6.06 35.63 -11.47
CA ALA A 336 -7.32 36.24 -11.07
C ALA A 336 -7.05 37.53 -10.26
N PRO A 337 -7.84 38.59 -10.46
CA PRO A 337 -7.67 39.86 -9.75
C PRO A 337 -8.05 39.76 -8.27
N LYS A 338 -8.98 38.88 -7.92
CA LYS A 338 -9.40 38.58 -6.55
C LYS A 338 -9.16 37.11 -6.20
N ALA A 339 -8.96 36.84 -4.92
CA ALA A 339 -8.96 35.48 -4.40
C ALA A 339 -10.38 35.07 -3.97
N HIS A 340 -10.63 33.77 -4.05
CA HIS A 340 -11.82 33.12 -3.54
C HIS A 340 -11.37 32.09 -2.51
N GLN A 341 -11.95 32.11 -1.30
CA GLN A 341 -11.57 31.19 -0.22
C GLN A 341 -10.05 31.15 0.06
N LYS A 342 -9.39 32.31 0.10
CA LYS A 342 -7.93 32.47 0.27
C LYS A 342 -7.07 31.80 -0.83
N LYS A 343 -7.67 31.40 -1.94
CA LYS A 343 -6.98 30.84 -3.10
C LYS A 343 -7.21 31.73 -4.32
N ARG A 344 -6.20 31.87 -5.16
CA ARG A 344 -6.25 32.65 -6.39
C ARG A 344 -6.01 31.74 -7.59
N LEU A 345 -6.88 31.83 -8.58
CA LEU A 345 -6.74 31.07 -9.83
C LEU A 345 -5.65 31.72 -10.69
N ALA A 346 -4.74 30.91 -11.23
CA ALA A 346 -3.61 31.39 -12.01
C ALA A 346 -3.26 30.44 -13.17
N GLY A 347 -2.73 31.01 -14.26
CA GLY A 347 -2.21 30.29 -15.41
C GLY A 347 -0.69 30.39 -15.49
N LEU A 348 -0.03 29.26 -15.73
CA LEU A 348 1.42 29.11 -15.77
C LEU A 348 1.96 29.09 -17.21
N SER A 349 3.23 29.47 -17.41
CA SER A 349 3.87 29.56 -18.73
C SER A 349 3.97 28.23 -19.49
N ASN A 350 3.81 27.11 -18.79
CA ASN A 350 3.74 25.75 -19.35
C ASN A 350 2.30 25.31 -19.71
N GLY A 351 1.31 26.20 -19.59
CA GLY A 351 -0.08 25.92 -19.94
C GLY A 351 -0.94 25.34 -18.82
N LYS A 352 -0.37 25.05 -17.63
CA LYS A 352 -1.14 24.58 -16.48
C LYS A 352 -1.96 25.71 -15.86
N ILE A 353 -3.13 25.37 -15.32
CA ILE A 353 -3.94 26.24 -14.47
C ILE A 353 -3.89 25.68 -13.05
N VAL A 354 -3.72 26.56 -12.08
CA VAL A 354 -3.51 26.20 -10.67
C VAL A 354 -4.29 27.13 -9.75
N LEU A 355 -4.63 26.64 -8.56
CA LEU A 355 -5.10 27.45 -7.44
C LEU A 355 -3.94 27.62 -6.47
N LEU A 356 -3.63 28.87 -6.13
CA LEU A 356 -2.48 29.21 -5.30
C LEU A 356 -2.92 30.01 -4.09
N ASN A 357 -2.22 29.88 -2.97
CA ASN A 357 -2.54 30.64 -1.76
C ASN A 357 -2.43 32.14 -2.04
N ASP A 358 -3.47 32.89 -1.68
CA ASP A 358 -3.52 34.33 -1.93
C ASP A 358 -2.39 35.07 -1.20
N ASP A 359 -2.09 34.65 0.04
CA ASP A 359 -1.00 35.21 0.86
C ASP A 359 0.37 35.14 0.16
N SER A 360 0.57 34.16 -0.71
CA SER A 360 1.83 33.97 -1.45
C SER A 360 1.92 34.79 -2.73
N ILE A 361 0.80 35.29 -3.25
CA ILE A 361 0.73 35.89 -4.59
C ILE A 361 0.21 37.33 -4.57
N ALA A 362 -0.76 37.64 -3.72
CA ALA A 362 -1.29 38.99 -3.58
C ALA A 362 -0.20 40.07 -3.37
N PRO A 363 0.90 39.83 -2.63
CA PRO A 363 1.99 40.80 -2.51
C PRO A 363 2.75 41.05 -3.83
N LEU A 364 2.72 40.09 -4.76
CA LEU A 364 3.49 40.08 -5.98
C LEU A 364 2.70 40.61 -7.20
N LEU A 365 1.40 40.82 -7.04
CA LEU A 365 0.49 41.34 -8.08
C LEU A 365 0.24 42.86 -7.98
N LYS A 366 0.93 43.53 -7.04
CA LYS A 366 0.82 44.98 -6.80
C LYS A 366 1.69 45.80 -7.73
#